data_AF-A0A0F9FPT4-F1
#
_entry.id   AF-A0A0F9FPT4-F1
#
_cell.length_a   1.000
_cell.length_b   1.000
_cell.length_c   1.000
_cell.angle_alpha   90.00
_cell.angle_beta   90.00
_cell.angle_gamma   90.00
#
_symmetry.space_group_name_H-M   'P 1'
#
loop_
_entity.id
_entity.type
_entity.pdbx_description
1 polymer ?
#
loop_
_entity_poly.entity_id
_entity_poly.type
_entity_poly.pdbx_seq_one_letter_code
_entity_poly.pdbx_strand_id
1 'polypeptide(L)'
;MARIDDYIESRRIAVESLRNDSFADILSRSGFAKADQNRFRVSFLNRIYLVNFPEFEFLDESEKTQEVPIQEQILILHYMTSPTYAGSTGNWISYREIPGASFYFSTFVKRAIDPLKKVFGQDISKLAKP
;
A
#
# COMPACT_ATOMS: atom_id res chain seq x y z
N MET A 1 -20.60 -3.47 6.54
CA MET A 1 -19.17 -3.88 6.61
C MET A 1 -18.97 -4.96 5.56
N ALA A 2 -17.89 -4.90 4.79
CA ALA A 2 -17.54 -6.00 3.88
C ALA A 2 -17.36 -7.29 4.69
N ARG A 3 -17.82 -8.42 4.16
CA ARG A 3 -17.66 -9.73 4.79
C ARG A 3 -16.22 -10.18 4.62
N ILE A 4 -15.73 -11.04 5.52
CA ILE A 4 -14.37 -11.58 5.39
C ILE A 4 -14.19 -12.30 4.04
N ASP A 5 -15.25 -12.94 3.55
CA ASP A 5 -15.31 -13.60 2.25
C ASP A 5 -14.99 -12.65 1.09
N ASP A 6 -15.45 -11.40 1.15
CA ASP A 6 -15.19 -10.38 0.11
C ASP A 6 -13.68 -10.06 0.02
N TYR A 7 -12.99 -10.04 1.16
CA TYR A 7 -11.54 -9.83 1.20
C TYR A 7 -10.79 -11.05 0.67
N ILE A 8 -11.20 -12.27 1.07
CA ILE A 8 -10.59 -13.52 0.58
C ILE A 8 -10.69 -13.58 -0.94
N GLU A 9 -11.87 -13.28 -1.49
CA GLU A 9 -12.09 -13.28 -2.93
C GLU A 9 -11.32 -12.17 -3.64
N SER A 10 -11.29 -10.96 -3.09
CA SER A 10 -10.48 -9.85 -3.65
C SER A 10 -9.00 -10.20 -3.72
N ARG A 11 -8.46 -10.84 -2.65
CA ARG A 11 -7.08 -11.32 -2.63
C ARG A 11 -6.87 -12.39 -3.70
N ARG A 12 -7.77 -13.37 -3.83
CA ARG A 12 -7.70 -14.44 -4.83
C ARG A 12 -7.60 -13.87 -6.25
N ILE A 13 -8.49 -12.94 -6.60
CA ILE A 13 -8.52 -12.29 -7.91
C ILE A 13 -7.22 -11.53 -8.19
N ALA A 14 -6.71 -10.78 -7.20
CA ALA A 14 -5.46 -10.03 -7.36
C ALA A 14 -4.26 -10.96 -7.60
N VAL A 15 -4.18 -12.08 -6.87
CA VAL A 15 -3.14 -13.11 -7.05
C VAL A 15 -3.24 -13.76 -8.43
N GLU A 16 -4.43 -14.13 -8.88
CA GLU A 16 -4.62 -14.74 -10.20
C GLU A 16 -4.22 -13.80 -11.33
N SER A 17 -4.52 -12.50 -11.20
CA SER A 17 -4.09 -11.49 -12.15
C SER A 17 -2.56 -11.42 -12.23
N LEU A 18 -1.89 -11.29 -11.09
CA LEU A 18 -0.42 -11.14 -11.01
C LEU A 18 0.35 -12.37 -11.49
N ARG A 19 -0.23 -13.58 -11.39
CA ARG A 19 0.39 -14.82 -11.89
C ARG A 19 0.61 -14.84 -13.39
N ASN A 20 -0.09 -13.99 -14.14
CA ASN A 20 0.11 -13.87 -15.58
C ASN A 20 1.35 -13.03 -15.94
N ASP A 21 1.93 -12.33 -14.98
CA ASP A 21 3.10 -11.48 -15.17
C ASP A 21 4.38 -12.13 -14.67
N SER A 22 5.52 -11.75 -15.26
CA SER A 22 6.82 -12.20 -14.76
C SER A 22 7.21 -11.46 -13.47
N PHE A 23 8.02 -12.11 -12.64
CA PHE A 23 8.60 -11.48 -11.45
C PHE A 23 9.32 -10.16 -11.77
N ALA A 24 10.02 -10.10 -12.91
CA ALA A 24 10.75 -8.93 -13.36
C ALA A 24 9.82 -7.76 -13.72
N ASP A 25 8.71 -8.03 -14.41
CA ASP A 25 7.74 -6.99 -14.78
C ASP A 25 7.06 -6.39 -13.56
N ILE A 26 6.67 -7.25 -12.61
CA ILE A 26 6.08 -6.83 -11.33
C ILE A 26 7.07 -5.97 -10.54
N LEU A 27 8.33 -6.41 -10.45
CA LEU A 27 9.39 -5.68 -9.75
C LEU A 27 9.59 -4.30 -10.37
N SER A 28 9.69 -4.24 -11.71
CA SER A 28 9.93 -2.99 -12.44
C SER A 28 8.80 -1.99 -12.25
N ARG A 29 7.53 -2.41 -12.38
CA ARG A 29 6.40 -1.47 -12.31
C ARG A 29 6.02 -1.08 -10.89
N SER A 30 6.19 -1.97 -9.90
CA SER A 30 5.88 -1.67 -8.49
C SER A 30 6.93 -0.78 -7.82
N GLY A 31 8.18 -0.83 -8.30
CA GLY A 31 9.31 -0.14 -7.67
C GLY A 31 9.75 -0.77 -6.34
N PHE A 32 9.29 -1.99 -6.03
CA PHE A 32 9.74 -2.72 -4.86
C PHE A 32 11.16 -3.25 -5.02
N ALA A 33 11.81 -3.52 -3.89
CA ALA A 33 13.13 -4.12 -3.88
C ALA A 33 13.03 -5.64 -4.06
N LYS A 34 14.08 -6.24 -4.62
CA LYS A 34 14.25 -7.70 -4.71
C LYS A 34 14.92 -8.20 -3.43
N ALA A 35 14.27 -9.10 -2.69
CA ALA A 35 14.88 -9.75 -1.53
C ALA A 35 15.81 -10.89 -1.99
N ASP A 36 15.32 -11.75 -2.89
CA ASP A 36 16.07 -12.81 -3.55
C ASP A 36 15.46 -13.17 -4.90
N GLN A 37 15.79 -14.33 -5.48
CA GLN A 37 15.33 -14.74 -6.80
C GLN A 37 13.80 -14.69 -6.97
N ASN A 38 13.03 -15.03 -5.94
CA ASN A 38 11.59 -15.22 -6.04
C ASN A 38 10.82 -14.46 -4.94
N ARG A 39 11.42 -13.42 -4.34
CA ARG A 39 10.77 -12.64 -3.28
C ARG A 39 10.89 -11.14 -3.47
N PHE A 40 9.76 -10.45 -3.34
CA PHE A 40 9.70 -9.00 -3.24
C PHE A 40 9.93 -8.58 -1.78
N ARG A 41 10.64 -7.46 -1.60
CA ARG A 41 10.77 -6.76 -0.32
C ARG A 41 9.95 -5.47 -0.40
N VAL A 42 8.81 -5.48 0.28
CA VAL A 42 7.80 -4.43 0.21
C VAL A 42 7.87 -3.57 1.46
N SER A 43 8.18 -2.28 1.31
CA SER A 43 8.04 -1.32 2.40
C SER A 43 6.60 -0.83 2.45
N PHE A 44 5.91 -1.07 3.57
CA PHE A 44 4.52 -0.67 3.77
C PHE A 44 4.38 0.05 5.11
N LEU A 45 4.19 1.37 5.05
CA LEU A 45 4.17 2.25 6.22
C LEU A 45 5.46 2.09 7.06
N ASN A 46 5.33 1.59 8.29
CA ASN A 46 6.43 1.36 9.23
C ASN A 46 6.89 -0.11 9.27
N ARG A 47 6.43 -0.94 8.34
CA ARG A 47 6.72 -2.39 8.28
C ARG A 47 7.37 -2.76 6.95
N ILE A 48 8.05 -3.89 6.94
CA ILE A 48 8.63 -4.49 5.74
C ILE A 48 8.08 -5.91 5.61
N TYR A 49 7.51 -6.20 4.44
CA TYR A 49 6.99 -7.52 4.09
C TYR A 49 7.86 -8.20 3.05
N LEU A 50 8.05 -9.50 3.22
CA LEU A 50 8.56 -10.40 2.20
C LEU A 50 7.37 -11.06 1.51
N VAL A 51 7.30 -10.96 0.18
CA VAL A 51 6.21 -11.53 -0.61
C VAL A 51 6.77 -12.55 -1.59
N ASN A 52 6.34 -13.81 -1.45
CA ASN A 52 6.79 -14.91 -2.30
C ASN A 52 6.17 -14.83 -3.70
N PHE A 53 6.91 -15.23 -4.72
CA PHE A 53 6.42 -15.43 -6.08
C PHE A 53 6.62 -16.89 -6.48
N PRO A 54 5.63 -17.55 -7.13
CA PRO A 54 4.36 -17.01 -7.65
C PRO A 54 3.14 -17.10 -6.70
N GLU A 55 3.32 -17.50 -5.43
CA GLU A 55 2.20 -17.77 -4.51
C GLU A 55 1.62 -16.51 -3.85
N PHE A 56 2.41 -15.44 -3.75
CA PHE A 56 2.07 -14.18 -3.06
C PHE A 56 1.70 -14.39 -1.59
N GLU A 57 2.48 -15.23 -0.91
CA GLU A 57 2.44 -15.38 0.55
C GLU A 57 3.22 -14.25 1.21
N PHE A 58 2.65 -13.67 2.25
CA PHE A 58 3.21 -12.53 2.97
C PHE A 58 3.83 -12.98 4.27
N LEU A 59 5.05 -12.50 4.53
CA LEU A 59 5.74 -12.66 5.80
C LEU A 59 6.17 -11.28 6.30
N ASP A 60 5.97 -11.00 7.57
CA ASP A 60 6.61 -9.86 8.20
C ASP A 60 8.11 -10.14 8.39
N GLU A 61 8.96 -9.22 7.92
CA GLU A 61 10.42 -9.35 8.00
C GLU A 61 10.91 -9.30 9.46
N SER A 62 10.26 -8.51 10.30
CA SER A 62 10.58 -8.32 11.72
C SER A 62 9.93 -9.37 12.63
N GLU A 63 8.71 -9.81 12.32
CA GLU A 63 7.92 -10.74 13.14
C GLU A 63 7.34 -11.88 12.30
N LYS A 64 8.17 -12.85 11.93
CA LYS A 64 7.80 -13.95 11.02
C LYS A 64 6.57 -14.78 11.45
N THR A 65 6.21 -14.78 12.73
CA THR A 65 5.04 -15.50 13.26
C THR A 65 3.75 -14.69 13.21
N GLN A 66 3.82 -13.39 12.90
CA GLN A 66 2.66 -12.53 12.83
C GLN A 66 1.99 -12.66 11.45
N GLU A 67 0.69 -12.93 11.46
CA GLU A 67 -0.11 -12.92 10.24
C GLU A 67 -0.24 -11.48 9.70
N VAL A 68 0.11 -11.29 8.43
CA VAL A 68 -0.07 -10.00 7.76
C VAL A 68 -1.56 -9.78 7.48
N PRO A 69 -2.19 -8.68 7.92
CA PRO A 69 -3.62 -8.47 7.75
C PRO A 69 -4.05 -8.53 6.27
N ILE A 70 -5.16 -9.24 5.99
CA ILE A 70 -5.63 -9.46 4.61
C ILE A 70 -5.88 -8.15 3.85
N GLN A 71 -6.31 -7.10 4.54
CA GLN A 71 -6.53 -5.79 3.95
C GLN A 71 -5.21 -5.17 3.44
N GLU A 72 -4.12 -5.34 4.18
CA GLU A 72 -2.79 -4.87 3.76
C GLU A 72 -2.28 -5.69 2.58
N GLN A 73 -2.47 -7.01 2.61
CA GLN A 73 -2.13 -7.87 1.48
C GLN A 73 -2.86 -7.42 0.21
N ILE A 74 -4.17 -7.18 0.29
CA ILE A 74 -4.99 -6.73 -0.86
C ILE A 74 -4.52 -5.38 -1.38
N LEU A 75 -4.23 -4.41 -0.51
CA LEU A 75 -3.72 -3.10 -0.93
C LEU A 75 -2.41 -3.23 -1.69
N ILE A 76 -1.48 -4.04 -1.19
CA ILE A 76 -0.17 -4.27 -1.81
C ILE A 76 -0.33 -5.01 -3.15
N LEU A 77 -1.14 -6.07 -3.20
CA LEU A 77 -1.37 -6.82 -4.43
C LEU A 77 -2.02 -5.95 -5.51
N HIS A 78 -3.03 -5.15 -5.17
CA HIS A 78 -3.62 -4.22 -6.12
C HIS A 78 -2.62 -3.18 -6.62
N TYR A 79 -1.77 -2.66 -5.74
CA TYR A 79 -0.69 -1.78 -6.18
C TYR A 79 0.26 -2.48 -7.18
N MET A 80 0.61 -3.75 -6.94
CA MET A 80 1.42 -4.56 -7.85
C MET A 80 0.72 -4.83 -9.19
N THR A 81 -0.62 -4.85 -9.24
CA THR A 81 -1.38 -5.00 -10.51
C THR A 81 -1.43 -3.72 -11.34
N SER A 82 -0.94 -2.59 -10.82
CA SER A 82 -0.94 -1.33 -11.56
C SER A 82 -0.16 -1.49 -12.88
N PRO A 83 -0.75 -1.13 -14.03
CA PRO A 83 -0.06 -1.21 -15.32
C PRO A 83 1.02 -0.12 -15.46
N THR A 84 1.01 0.87 -14.56
CA THR A 84 1.85 2.06 -14.63
C THR A 84 3.08 1.91 -13.73
N TYR A 85 4.23 2.35 -14.26
CA TYR A 85 5.48 2.45 -13.52
C TYR A 85 5.34 3.33 -12.25
N ALA A 86 5.83 2.83 -11.13
CA ALA A 86 5.80 3.47 -9.80
C ALA A 86 6.66 4.75 -9.65
N GLY A 87 7.33 5.20 -10.73
CA GLY A 87 8.12 6.42 -10.70
C GLY A 87 7.26 7.64 -10.39
N SER A 88 7.69 8.44 -9.41
CA SER A 88 7.11 9.77 -9.21
C SER A 88 7.35 10.62 -10.46
N THR A 89 6.30 11.24 -10.97
CA THR A 89 6.40 12.24 -12.04
C THR A 89 7.01 13.56 -11.54
N GLY A 90 7.19 13.71 -10.22
CA GLY A 90 7.57 14.96 -9.57
C GLY A 90 6.42 15.97 -9.45
N ASN A 91 5.25 15.68 -10.03
CA ASN A 91 4.09 16.56 -9.99
C ASN A 91 3.26 16.29 -8.74
N TRP A 92 3.23 17.28 -7.85
CA TRP A 92 2.36 17.24 -6.68
C TRP A 92 0.91 17.48 -7.09
N ILE A 93 0.02 16.61 -6.62
CA ILE A 93 -1.42 16.79 -6.73
C ILE A 93 -2.03 16.94 -5.34
N SER A 94 -3.08 17.74 -5.24
CA SER A 94 -3.94 17.77 -4.07
C SER A 94 -4.84 16.55 -4.04
N TYR A 95 -5.34 16.19 -2.85
CA TYR A 95 -6.30 15.08 -2.69
C TYR A 95 -7.53 15.23 -3.59
N ARG A 96 -7.96 16.46 -3.91
CA ARG A 96 -9.15 16.73 -4.73
C ARG A 96 -8.95 16.44 -6.22
N GLU A 97 -7.71 16.34 -6.66
CA GLU A 97 -7.37 16.03 -8.05
C GLU A 97 -7.39 14.53 -8.33
N ILE A 98 -7.49 13.69 -7.29
CA ILE A 98 -7.68 12.25 -7.44
C ILE A 98 -9.10 12.00 -7.98
N PRO A 99 -9.26 11.29 -9.12
CA PRO A 99 -10.56 10.95 -9.66
C PRO A 99 -11.47 10.29 -8.62
N GLY A 100 -12.67 10.86 -8.43
CA GLY A 100 -13.66 10.38 -7.44
C GLY A 100 -13.42 10.81 -5.99
N ALA A 101 -12.26 11.37 -5.65
CA ALA A 101 -11.94 11.74 -4.26
C ALA A 101 -12.79 12.91 -3.73
N SER A 102 -13.35 13.75 -4.61
CA SER A 102 -14.24 14.86 -4.25
C SER A 102 -15.44 14.42 -3.39
N PHE A 103 -16.00 13.23 -3.64
CA PHE A 103 -17.11 12.70 -2.86
C PHE A 103 -16.73 12.38 -1.40
N TYR A 104 -15.46 12.06 -1.15
CA TYR A 104 -14.94 11.73 0.18
C TYR A 104 -14.18 12.89 0.83
N PHE A 105 -14.01 14.02 0.14
CA PHE A 105 -13.11 15.10 0.56
C PHE A 105 -13.45 15.65 1.94
N SER A 106 -14.73 15.87 2.25
CA SER A 106 -15.16 16.38 3.56
C SER A 106 -14.80 15.42 4.71
N THR A 107 -14.91 14.11 4.49
CA THR A 107 -14.51 13.09 5.45
C THR A 107 -13.00 13.00 5.58
N PHE A 108 -12.26 13.11 4.47
CA PHE A 108 -10.79 13.19 4.49
C PHE A 108 -10.30 14.37 5.32
N VAL A 109 -10.85 15.58 5.12
CA VAL A 109 -10.48 16.78 5.92
C VAL A 109 -10.64 16.51 7.41
N LYS A 110 -11.80 15.98 7.82
CA LYS A 110 -12.09 15.69 9.24
C LYS A 110 -11.17 14.65 9.86
N ARG A 111 -10.68 13.68 9.07
CA ARG A 111 -9.88 12.55 9.56
C ARG A 111 -8.37 12.74 9.43
N ALA A 112 -7.92 13.52 8.46
CA ALA A 112 -6.49 13.70 8.17
C ALA A 112 -6.02 15.13 8.49
N ILE A 113 -6.77 16.15 8.08
CA ILE A 113 -6.31 17.55 8.17
C ILE A 113 -6.64 18.15 9.55
N ASP A 114 -7.87 18.02 10.01
CA ASP A 114 -8.31 18.63 11.27
C ASP A 114 -7.54 18.10 12.49
N PRO A 115 -7.21 16.79 12.61
CA PRO A 115 -6.36 16.31 13.70
C PRO A 115 -4.97 16.95 13.69
N LEU A 116 -4.34 17.07 12.52
CA LEU A 116 -3.03 17.73 12.39
C LEU A 116 -3.12 19.21 12.79
N LYS A 117 -4.13 19.94 12.30
CA LYS A 117 -4.37 21.34 12.68
C LYS A 117 -4.59 21.50 14.19
N LYS A 118 -5.35 20.60 14.80
CA LYS A 118 -5.65 20.65 16.24
C LYS A 118 -4.39 20.46 17.09
N VAL A 119 -3.50 19.55 16.68
CA VAL A 119 -2.28 19.23 17.45
C VAL A 119 -1.17 20.26 17.20
N PHE A 120 -0.93 20.62 15.93
CA PHE A 120 0.26 21.37 15.52
C PHE A 120 -0.03 22.80 15.05
N GLY A 121 -1.27 23.14 14.72
CA GLY A 121 -1.62 24.38 14.03
C GLY A 121 -1.41 25.66 14.85
N GLN A 122 -1.23 25.55 16.16
CA GLN A 122 -0.94 26.68 17.07
C GLN A 122 0.47 26.63 17.66
N ASP A 123 1.22 25.55 17.40
CA ASP A 123 2.54 25.34 17.99
C ASP A 123 3.38 24.44 17.08
N ILE A 124 4.23 25.07 16.27
CA ILE A 124 5.11 24.40 15.31
C ILE A 124 6.18 23.56 16.01
N SER A 125 6.51 23.86 17.27
CA SER A 125 7.54 23.10 17.99
C SER A 125 7.13 21.64 18.22
N LYS A 126 5.82 21.37 18.28
CA LYS A 126 5.26 20.01 18.35
C LYS A 126 5.49 19.17 17.09
N LEU A 127 5.78 19.80 15.95
CA LEU A 127 6.16 19.10 14.71
C LEU A 127 7.63 18.66 14.70
N ALA A 128 8.46 19.16 15.62
CA ALA A 128 9.83 18.70 15.74
C ALA A 128 9.84 17.22 16.17
N LYS A 129 10.66 16.40 15.50
CA LYS A 129 10.87 15.01 15.90
C LYS A 129 11.43 14.96 17.34
N PRO A 130 11.01 13.98 18.15
CA PRO A 130 11.70 13.69 19.41
C PRO A 130 13.16 13.28 19.19
#